data_AF-A0A8R1U2W0-F1
#
_entry.id   AF-A0A8R1U2W0-F1
#
_cell.length_a   1.000
_cell.length_b   1.000
_cell.length_c   1.000
_cell.angle_alpha   90.00
_cell.angle_beta   90.00
_cell.angle_gamma   90.00
#
_symmetry.space_group_name_H-M   'P 1'
#
loop_
_entity.id
_entity.type
_entity.pdbx_description
1 polymer ?
#
loop_
_entity_poly.entity_id
_entity_poly.type
_entity_poly.pdbx_seq_one_letter_code
_entity_poly.pdbx_strand_id
1 'polypeptide(L)'
;MPQPKDSSLHSFVGIYKSSNNAAEFVNNFEQYLIFCLPSYVWIGLMFLLILWGLVHIIVGTINLPFCPSRPMIPIFLIIMGCLYILWGLLRIYAFWPRSRVDTLSVDLTCKALEGIIIIAMLVSLFLGKL
;
A
#
# COMPACT_ATOMS: atom_id res chain seq x y z
N MET A 1 -37.59 -10.11 -6.69
CA MET A 1 -36.77 -9.26 -7.58
C MET A 1 -36.25 -8.08 -6.76
N PRO A 2 -34.97 -8.07 -6.37
CA PRO A 2 -34.35 -6.86 -5.83
C PRO A 2 -34.19 -5.86 -6.97
N GLN A 3 -34.78 -4.68 -6.81
CA GLN A 3 -34.71 -3.56 -7.74
C GLN A 3 -33.25 -3.12 -7.95
N PRO A 4 -32.84 -2.74 -9.17
CA PRO A 4 -31.47 -2.37 -9.46
C PRO A 4 -31.14 -1.04 -8.77
N LYS A 5 -30.47 -1.11 -7.62
CA LYS A 5 -29.79 0.02 -6.97
C LYS A 5 -28.50 0.40 -7.73
N ASP A 6 -28.35 -0.09 -8.96
CA ASP A 6 -27.09 -0.16 -9.69
C ASP A 6 -26.74 1.13 -10.44
N SER A 7 -27.73 1.96 -10.81
CA SER A 7 -27.45 3.15 -11.64
C SER A 7 -26.68 4.24 -10.89
N SER A 8 -26.95 4.44 -9.59
CA SER A 8 -26.26 5.47 -8.80
C SER A 8 -24.81 5.11 -8.47
N LEU A 9 -24.47 3.82 -8.49
CA LEU A 9 -23.10 3.37 -8.23
C LEU A 9 -22.13 3.69 -9.39
N HIS A 10 -22.61 4.05 -10.58
CA HIS A 10 -21.72 4.39 -11.71
C HIS A 10 -20.97 5.73 -11.58
N SER A 11 -21.30 6.57 -10.59
CA SER A 11 -20.60 7.85 -10.40
C SER A 11 -20.40 8.18 -8.93
N PHE A 12 -19.26 8.80 -8.60
CA PHE A 12 -18.95 9.25 -7.23
C PHE A 12 -20.06 10.13 -6.64
N VAL A 13 -20.62 11.04 -7.45
CA VAL A 13 -21.74 11.91 -7.05
C VAL A 13 -22.99 11.11 -6.72
N GLY A 14 -23.27 10.03 -7.47
CA GLY A 14 -24.37 9.11 -7.20
C GLY A 14 -24.18 8.35 -5.89
N ILE A 15 -22.97 7.88 -5.61
CA ILE A 15 -22.61 7.21 -4.35
C ILE A 15 -22.84 8.14 -3.15
N TYR A 16 -22.33 9.37 -3.22
CA TYR A 16 -22.52 10.36 -2.16
C TYR A 16 -24.00 10.66 -1.92
N LYS A 17 -24.79 10.89 -2.97
CA LYS A 17 -26.23 11.15 -2.84
C LYS A 17 -27.04 9.95 -2.33
N SER A 18 -26.59 8.74 -2.63
CA SER A 18 -27.27 7.51 -2.18
C SER A 18 -26.97 7.14 -0.72
N SER A 19 -25.97 7.77 -0.11
CA SER A 19 -25.47 7.40 1.21
C SER A 19 -25.98 8.36 2.28
N ASN A 20 -26.73 7.87 3.26
CA ASN A 20 -27.31 8.72 4.30
C ASN A 20 -26.33 9.02 5.43
N ASN A 21 -25.28 8.20 5.58
CA ASN A 21 -24.26 8.35 6.61
C ASN A 21 -22.88 7.94 6.08
N ALA A 22 -21.84 8.26 6.87
CA ALA A 22 -20.45 7.98 6.50
C ALA A 22 -20.18 6.48 6.33
N ALA A 23 -20.81 5.61 7.14
CA ALA A 23 -20.61 4.16 7.04
C ALA A 23 -21.17 3.58 5.73
N GLU A 24 -22.38 4.00 5.34
CA GLU A 24 -23.00 3.62 4.07
C GLU A 24 -22.20 4.16 2.90
N PHE A 25 -21.67 5.39 3.01
CA PHE A 25 -20.79 5.96 2.00
C PHE A 25 -19.51 5.13 1.79
N VAL A 26 -18.83 4.75 2.87
CA VAL A 26 -17.61 3.92 2.80
C VAL A 26 -17.91 2.59 2.12
N ASN A 27 -19.01 1.92 2.51
CA ASN A 27 -19.38 0.63 1.92
C ASN A 27 -19.74 0.74 0.43
N ASN A 28 -20.53 1.75 0.04
CA ASN A 28 -20.88 1.98 -1.37
C ASN A 28 -19.66 2.38 -2.21
N PHE A 29 -18.76 3.19 -1.64
CA PHE A 29 -17.51 3.59 -2.28
C PHE A 29 -16.56 2.40 -2.45
N GLU A 30 -16.46 1.50 -1.46
CA GLU A 30 -15.70 0.27 -1.57
C GLU A 30 -16.23 -0.62 -2.70
N GLN A 31 -17.55 -0.81 -2.80
CA GLN A 31 -18.16 -1.56 -3.90
C GLN A 31 -17.86 -0.95 -5.28
N TYR A 32 -17.93 0.38 -5.38
CA TYR A 32 -17.54 1.08 -6.60
C TYR A 32 -16.06 0.91 -6.94
N LEU A 33 -15.18 1.00 -5.94
CA LEU A 33 -13.74 0.78 -6.15
C LEU A 33 -13.46 -0.66 -6.59
N ILE A 34 -14.11 -1.66 -6.00
CA ILE A 34 -13.96 -3.07 -6.41
C ILE A 34 -14.44 -3.26 -7.85
N PHE A 35 -15.53 -2.59 -8.24
CA PHE A 35 -16.04 -2.65 -9.60
C PHE A 35 -15.11 -1.95 -10.61
N CYS A 36 -14.55 -0.78 -10.25
CA CYS A 36 -13.73 0.02 -11.15
C CYS A 36 -12.24 -0.36 -11.17
N LEU A 37 -11.69 -0.86 -10.06
CA LEU A 37 -10.32 -1.37 -9.98
C LEU A 37 -10.34 -2.89 -10.07
N PRO A 38 -10.22 -3.47 -11.28
CA PRO A 38 -10.05 -4.91 -11.40
C PRO A 38 -8.80 -5.33 -10.62
N SER A 39 -8.85 -6.51 -9.98
CA SER A 39 -7.79 -7.01 -9.11
C SER A 39 -6.40 -7.01 -9.76
N TYR A 40 -6.33 -7.12 -11.09
CA TYR A 40 -5.10 -7.00 -11.88
C TYR A 40 -4.40 -5.65 -11.71
N VAL A 41 -5.14 -4.54 -11.58
CA VAL A 41 -4.56 -3.21 -11.33
C VAL A 41 -3.90 -3.17 -9.96
N TRP A 42 -4.53 -3.77 -8.96
CA TRP A 42 -3.97 -3.85 -7.62
C TRP A 42 -2.67 -4.68 -7.59
N ILE A 43 -2.69 -5.85 -8.24
CA ILE A 43 -1.51 -6.70 -8.39
C ILE A 43 -0.40 -5.95 -9.16
N GLY A 44 -0.75 -5.22 -10.22
CA GLY A 44 0.19 -4.38 -10.97
C GLY A 44 0.83 -3.28 -10.12
N LEU A 45 0.04 -2.60 -9.27
CA LEU A 45 0.56 -1.58 -8.35
C LEU A 45 1.55 -2.19 -7.34
N MET A 46 1.23 -3.36 -6.78
CA MET A 46 2.13 -4.07 -5.88
C MET A 46 3.41 -4.53 -6.58
N PHE A 47 3.32 -4.96 -7.84
CA PHE A 47 4.49 -5.31 -8.64
C PHE A 47 5.39 -4.09 -8.89
N LEU A 48 4.82 -2.94 -9.25
CA LEU A 48 5.57 -1.69 -9.42
C LEU A 48 6.26 -1.25 -8.12
N LEU A 49 5.59 -1.41 -6.98
CA LEU A 49 6.17 -1.14 -5.68
C LEU A 49 7.38 -2.04 -5.37
N ILE A 50 7.31 -3.34 -5.73
CA ILE A 50 8.44 -4.26 -5.58
C ILE A 50 9.61 -3.82 -6.45
N LEU A 51 9.36 -3.47 -7.72
CA LEU A 51 10.39 -2.92 -8.60
C LEU A 51 11.01 -1.64 -8.03
N TRP A 52 10.19 -0.75 -7.48
CA TRP A 52 10.66 0.46 -6.81
C TRP A 52 11.55 0.16 -5.60
N GLY A 53 11.20 -0.85 -4.80
CA GLY A 53 12.02 -1.34 -3.71
C GLY A 53 13.36 -1.92 -4.17
N LEU A 54 13.40 -2.63 -5.30
CA LEU A 54 14.65 -3.11 -5.90
C LEU A 54 15.55 -1.95 -6.34
N VAL A 55 14.98 -0.93 -6.97
CA VAL A 55 15.73 0.29 -7.36
C VAL A 55 16.33 0.96 -6.11
N HIS A 56 15.58 1.06 -5.01
CA HIS A 56 16.09 1.58 -3.74
C HIS A 56 17.31 0.81 -3.24
N ILE A 57 17.25 -0.52 -3.27
CA ILE A 57 18.37 -1.38 -2.83
C ILE A 57 19.58 -1.20 -3.74
N ILE A 58 19.39 -1.18 -5.07
CA ILE A 58 20.48 -0.98 -6.03
C ILE A 58 21.14 0.38 -5.80
N VAL A 59 20.35 1.46 -5.75
CA VAL A 59 20.86 2.82 -5.53
C VAL A 59 21.55 2.96 -4.17
N GLY A 60 21.01 2.33 -3.12
CA GLY A 60 21.65 2.30 -1.81
C GLY A 60 22.97 1.52 -1.83
N THR A 61 23.03 0.38 -2.53
CA THR A 61 24.24 -0.46 -2.58
C THR A 61 25.36 0.21 -3.37
N ILE A 62 25.06 0.80 -4.53
CA ILE A 62 26.08 1.46 -5.36
C ILE A 62 26.66 2.70 -4.68
N ASN A 63 25.86 3.42 -3.88
CA ASN A 63 26.27 4.67 -3.23
C ASN A 63 26.91 4.47 -1.85
N LEU A 64 26.84 3.26 -1.30
CA LEU A 64 27.42 2.90 0.00
C LEU A 64 28.93 3.25 0.10
N PRO A 65 29.79 2.97 -0.90
CA PRO A 65 31.21 3.36 -0.83
C PRO A 65 31.47 4.85 -1.12
N PHE A 66 30.57 5.54 -1.85
CA PHE A 66 30.79 6.92 -2.28
C PHE A 66 30.36 7.98 -1.25
N CYS A 67 29.62 7.58 -0.20
CA CYS A 67 29.14 8.49 0.83
C CYS A 67 29.76 8.23 2.22
N PRO A 68 31.10 8.30 2.40
CA PRO A 68 31.70 8.14 3.73
C PRO A 68 31.28 9.24 4.71
N SER A 69 30.90 10.42 4.23
CA SER A 69 30.44 11.52 5.09
C SER A 69 29.02 11.35 5.61
N ARG A 70 28.15 10.62 4.89
CA ARG A 70 26.75 10.37 5.27
C ARG A 70 26.30 8.94 4.87
N PRO A 71 26.87 7.88 5.48
CA PRO A 71 26.51 6.50 5.17
C PRO A 71 25.06 6.15 5.52
N MET A 72 24.38 6.99 6.30
CA MET A 72 22.97 6.78 6.67
C MET A 72 22.01 6.86 5.49
N ILE A 73 22.29 7.67 4.46
CA ILE A 73 21.36 7.82 3.31
C ILE A 73 21.30 6.53 2.48
N PRO A 74 22.43 5.93 2.05
CA PRO A 74 22.40 4.64 1.35
C PRO A 74 21.77 3.52 2.20
N ILE A 75 22.08 3.46 3.50
CA ILE A 75 21.51 2.45 4.42
C ILE A 75 19.98 2.61 4.51
N PHE A 76 19.48 3.84 4.64
CA PHE A 76 18.05 4.11 4.68
C PHE A 76 17.35 3.63 3.39
N LEU A 77 17.94 3.90 2.22
CA LEU A 77 17.40 3.42 0.95
C LEU A 77 17.30 1.90 0.92
N ILE A 78 18.32 1.18 1.39
CA ILE A 78 18.31 -0.29 1.46
C ILE A 78 17.20 -0.78 2.39
N ILE A 79 17.08 -0.21 3.60
CA ILE A 79 16.05 -0.60 4.57
C ILE A 79 14.64 -0.35 4.00
N MET A 80 14.39 0.83 3.44
CA MET A 80 13.10 1.16 2.83
C MET A 80 12.78 0.26 1.64
N GLY A 81 13.77 -0.04 0.80
CA GLY A 81 13.60 -0.97 -0.31
C GLY A 81 13.18 -2.36 0.15
N CYS A 82 13.83 -2.90 1.19
CA CYS A 82 13.45 -4.17 1.80
C CYS A 82 12.03 -4.14 2.38
N LEU A 83 11.66 -3.05 3.08
CA LEU A 83 10.31 -2.89 3.63
C LEU A 83 9.25 -2.82 2.52
N TYR A 84 9.50 -2.11 1.42
CA TYR A 84 8.57 -2.06 0.28
C TYR A 84 8.40 -3.42 -0.39
N ILE A 85 9.48 -4.17 -0.55
CA ILE A 85 9.41 -5.53 -1.11
C ILE A 85 8.61 -6.45 -0.18
N LEU A 86 8.92 -6.45 1.12
CA LEU A 86 8.20 -7.27 2.09
C LEU A 86 6.72 -6.90 2.13
N TRP A 87 6.40 -5.60 2.06
CA TRP A 87 5.02 -5.12 2.03
C TRP A 87 4.28 -5.56 0.78
N GLY A 88 4.88 -5.37 -0.40
CA GLY A 88 4.31 -5.81 -1.68
C GLY A 88 4.07 -7.32 -1.72
N LEU A 89 5.04 -8.12 -1.26
CA LEU A 89 4.91 -9.57 -1.19
C LEU A 89 3.79 -10.01 -0.23
N LEU A 90 3.72 -9.43 0.97
CA LEU A 90 2.65 -9.73 1.93
C LEU A 90 1.26 -9.33 1.40
N ARG A 91 1.14 -8.20 0.70
CA ARG A 91 -0.12 -7.76 0.09
C ARG A 91 -0.57 -8.64 -1.07
N ILE A 92 0.35 -9.06 -1.94
CA ILE A 92 0.07 -10.04 -3.01
C ILE A 92 -0.33 -11.38 -2.38
N TYR A 93 0.37 -11.80 -1.34
CA TYR A 93 0.05 -13.02 -0.61
C TYR A 93 -1.32 -12.96 0.08
N ALA A 94 -1.68 -11.82 0.66
CA ALA A 94 -2.99 -11.59 1.28
C ALA A 94 -4.14 -11.67 0.27
N PHE A 95 -3.87 -11.38 -1.01
CA PHE A 95 -4.85 -11.49 -2.08
C PHE A 95 -5.13 -12.96 -2.46
N TRP A 96 -4.23 -13.89 -2.13
CA TRP A 96 -4.44 -15.31 -2.40
C TRP A 96 -5.58 -15.88 -1.54
N PRO A 97 -6.48 -16.70 -2.09
CA PRO A 97 -7.61 -17.26 -1.34
C PRO A 97 -7.12 -18.04 -0.12
N ARG A 98 -7.58 -17.66 1.08
CA ARG A 98 -7.10 -18.20 2.36
C ARG A 98 -8.18 -18.33 3.41
N SER A 99 -7.86 -19.05 4.49
CA SER A 99 -8.71 -19.14 5.67
C SER A 99 -8.85 -17.77 6.36
N ARG A 100 -10.03 -17.48 6.92
CA ARG A 100 -10.35 -16.17 7.55
C ARG A 100 -9.41 -15.80 8.71
N VAL A 101 -8.86 -16.81 9.39
CA VAL A 101 -7.91 -16.60 10.50
C VAL A 101 -6.57 -16.11 9.96
N ASP A 102 -6.08 -16.74 8.88
CA ASP A 102 -4.83 -16.34 8.24
C ASP A 102 -4.92 -14.94 7.62
N THR A 103 -6.08 -14.55 7.06
CA THR A 103 -6.27 -13.23 6.47
C THR A 103 -6.13 -12.11 7.50
N LEU A 104 -6.65 -12.30 8.72
CA LEU A 104 -6.56 -11.30 9.78
C LEU A 104 -5.11 -11.10 10.24
N SER A 105 -4.36 -12.20 10.43
CA SER A 105 -2.96 -12.12 10.81
C SER A 105 -2.13 -11.40 9.75
N VAL A 106 -2.34 -11.71 8.48
CA VAL A 106 -1.60 -11.06 7.39
C VAL A 106 -1.96 -9.57 7.30
N ASP A 107 -3.24 -9.20 7.41
CA ASP A 107 -3.65 -7.79 7.40
C ASP A 107 -3.03 -7.00 8.57
N LEU A 108 -2.99 -7.59 9.77
CA LEU A 108 -2.34 -6.96 10.92
C LEU A 108 -0.84 -6.76 10.68
N THR A 109 -0.16 -7.76 10.12
CA THR A 109 1.27 -7.64 9.78
C THR A 109 1.51 -6.58 8.70
N CYS A 110 0.63 -6.48 7.70
CA CYS A 110 0.70 -5.43 6.68
C CYS A 110 0.54 -4.03 7.29
N LYS A 111 -0.45 -3.85 8.19
CA LYS A 111 -0.67 -2.57 8.90
C LYS A 111 0.48 -2.20 9.81
N ALA A 112 1.06 -3.19 10.51
CA ALA A 112 2.24 -2.96 11.33
C ALA A 112 3.44 -2.51 10.48
N LEU A 113 3.63 -3.14 9.32
CA LEU A 113 4.68 -2.79 8.37
C LEU A 113 4.48 -1.38 7.78
N GLU A 114 3.24 -1.01 7.44
CA GLU A 114 2.87 0.35 7.03
C GLU A 114 3.24 1.37 8.11
N GLY A 115 2.94 1.06 9.37
CA GLY A 115 3.35 1.88 10.52
C GLY A 115 4.87 2.07 10.59
N ILE A 116 5.64 0.99 10.41
CA ILE A 116 7.11 1.03 10.40
C ILE A 116 7.64 1.89 9.25
N ILE A 117 7.06 1.76 8.05
CA ILE A 117 7.42 2.56 6.87
C ILE A 117 7.19 4.04 7.15
N ILE A 118 6.03 4.41 7.71
CA ILE A 118 5.70 5.81 8.06
C ILE A 118 6.69 6.35 9.09
N ILE A 119 6.98 5.58 10.15
CA ILE A 119 7.95 5.99 11.18
C ILE A 119 9.33 6.19 10.55
N ALA A 120 9.78 5.26 9.71
CA ALA A 120 11.06 5.36 9.03
C ALA A 120 11.14 6.60 8.13
N MET A 121 10.06 6.92 7.40
CA MET A 121 9.98 8.15 6.61
C MET A 121 10.03 9.42 7.47
N LEU A 122 9.29 9.45 8.58
CA LEU A 122 9.29 10.59 9.50
C LEU A 122 10.69 10.80 10.10
N VAL A 123 11.30 9.73 10.60
CA VAL A 123 12.67 9.74 11.15
C VAL A 123 13.65 10.28 10.11
N SER A 124 13.59 9.82 8.86
CA SER A 124 14.46 10.32 7.80
C SER A 124 14.19 11.77 7.41
N LEU A 125 12.93 12.22 7.43
CA LEU A 125 12.58 13.62 7.20
C LEU A 125 13.17 14.53 8.29
N PHE A 126 13.15 14.09 9.54
CA PHE A 126 13.70 14.84 10.67
C PHE A 126 15.23 14.79 10.73
N LEU A 127 15.85 13.63 10.50
CA LEU A 127 17.32 13.53 10.46
C LEU A 127 17.93 14.25 9.26
N GLY A 128 17.26 14.24 8.10
CA GLY A 128 17.75 14.95 6.91
C GLY A 128 17.71 16.48 7.04
N LYS A 129 16.94 17.01 7.98
CA LYS A 129 16.84 18.44 8.28
C LYS A 129 17.86 18.94 9.33
N LEU A 130 18.59 18.05 10.00
CA LEU A 130 19.69 18.40 10.91
C LEU A 130 21.04 18.37 10.17
#